data_AF-A0A497T3L9-F1
#
_entry.id   AF-A0A497T3L9-F1
#
_cell.length_a   1.000
_cell.length_b   1.000
_cell.length_c   1.000
_cell.angle_alpha   90.00
_cell.angle_beta   90.00
_cell.angle_gamma   90.00
#
_symmetry.space_group_name_H-M   'P 1'
#
loop_
_entity.id
_entity.type
_entity.pdbx_description
1 polymer ?
#
loop_
_entity_poly.entity_id
_entity_poly.type
_entity_poly.pdbx_seq_one_letter_code
_entity_poly.pdbx_strand_id
1 'polypeptide(L)'
;SRHLLFNEENLKLDFYKKYVDIDLEGSKKLLEEAERLGVNIEEKELDLEELLSKVTEDSVPIVLVDWNAIDGGKGYQGHFLPLVGYDEMNVYVHDHGLKDPRPFKPIPRGIFDRARKAEGTDEDIVIVHRPDSG
;
A
#
# COMPACT_ATOMS: atom_id res chain seq x y z
N SER A 1 -4.37 20.81 -7.03
CA SER A 1 -4.59 19.41 -7.42
C SER A 1 -3.47 19.04 -8.38
N ARG A 2 -2.45 18.31 -7.91
CA ARG A 2 -1.41 17.76 -8.79
C ARG A 2 -1.77 16.30 -9.00
N HIS A 3 -2.28 15.98 -10.18
CA HIS A 3 -2.31 14.62 -10.70
C HIS A 3 -0.88 14.11 -10.79
N LEU A 4 -0.59 13.03 -10.08
CA LEU A 4 0.36 12.00 -10.48
C LEU A 4 -0.38 10.71 -10.13
N LEU A 5 -0.79 10.00 -11.18
CA LEU A 5 -1.48 8.70 -11.08
C LEU A 5 -0.56 7.57 -11.55
N PHE A 6 0.66 7.93 -11.97
CA PHE A 6 1.74 7.11 -12.48
C PHE A 6 2.96 8.03 -12.59
N ASN A 7 4.04 7.74 -11.87
CA ASN A 7 5.31 8.37 -12.21
C ASN A 7 5.87 7.70 -13.48
N GLU A 8 5.61 8.29 -14.64
CA GLU A 8 6.12 7.81 -15.93
C GLU A 8 7.66 7.69 -15.95
N GLU A 9 8.38 8.37 -15.05
CA GLU A 9 9.83 8.20 -14.92
C GLU A 9 10.21 6.86 -14.28
N ASN A 10 9.39 6.31 -13.38
CA ASN A 10 9.63 5.00 -12.77
C ASN A 10 9.57 3.88 -13.84
N LEU A 11 8.75 4.04 -14.88
CA LEU A 11 8.67 3.12 -16.03
C LEU A 11 10.00 3.01 -16.80
N LYS A 12 10.89 3.98 -16.65
CA LYS A 12 12.22 3.98 -17.30
C LYS A 12 13.26 3.17 -16.52
N LEU A 13 12.99 2.82 -15.26
CA LEU A 13 13.86 1.98 -14.46
C LEU A 13 13.84 0.54 -15.00
N ASP A 14 15.00 -0.12 -14.99
CA ASP A 14 15.15 -1.47 -15.53
C ASP A 14 14.26 -2.50 -14.82
N PHE A 15 13.89 -2.22 -13.57
CA PHE A 15 12.93 -3.00 -12.79
C PHE A 15 11.56 -3.08 -13.48
N TYR A 16 10.97 -1.94 -13.87
CA TYR A 16 9.62 -1.89 -14.47
C TYR A 16 9.60 -2.34 -15.92
N LYS A 17 10.72 -2.21 -16.66
CA LYS A 17 10.85 -2.68 -18.06
C LYS A 17 10.49 -4.15 -18.25
N LYS A 18 10.64 -4.97 -17.20
CA LYS A 18 10.31 -6.40 -17.21
C LYS A 18 8.80 -6.67 -17.10
N TYR A 19 8.01 -5.70 -16.65
CA TYR A 19 6.58 -5.81 -16.37
C TYR A 19 5.72 -4.92 -17.29
N VAL A 20 6.29 -4.38 -18.38
CA VAL A 20 5.62 -3.45 -19.30
C VAL A 20 4.64 -4.19 -20.22
N ASP A 21 3.48 -4.49 -19.65
CA ASP A 21 2.21 -4.56 -20.39
C ASP A 21 1.19 -3.72 -19.61
N ILE A 22 1.56 -2.47 -19.35
CA ILE A 22 0.82 -1.55 -18.48
C ILE A 22 -0.33 -0.94 -19.28
N ASP A 23 -1.54 -1.41 -19.00
CA ASP A 23 -2.78 -0.83 -19.52
C ASP A 23 -3.09 0.48 -18.77
N LEU A 24 -2.50 1.57 -19.27
CA LEU A 24 -2.68 2.92 -18.71
C LEU A 24 -4.15 3.37 -18.77
N GLU A 25 -4.87 3.00 -19.83
CA GLU A 25 -6.28 3.38 -20.01
C GLU A 25 -7.19 2.62 -19.03
N GLY A 26 -6.93 1.32 -18.85
CA GLY A 26 -7.60 0.51 -17.83
C GLY A 26 -7.34 1.03 -16.42
N SER A 27 -6.09 1.39 -16.11
CA SER A 27 -5.70 1.93 -14.80
C SER A 27 -6.41 3.26 -14.54
N LYS A 28 -6.49 4.16 -15.53
CA LYS A 28 -7.23 5.43 -15.40
C LYS A 28 -8.71 5.22 -15.10
N LYS A 29 -9.36 4.27 -15.78
CA LYS A 29 -10.77 3.93 -15.53
C LYS A 29 -11.01 3.39 -14.11
N LEU A 30 -10.09 2.57 -13.61
CA LEU A 30 -10.15 2.06 -12.23
C LEU A 30 -10.03 3.20 -11.21
N LEU A 31 -9.19 4.19 -11.47
CA LEU A 31 -9.02 5.36 -10.61
C LEU A 31 -10.26 6.27 -10.61
N GLU A 32 -10.84 6.54 -11.78
CA GLU A 32 -12.10 7.29 -11.90
C GLU A 32 -13.26 6.56 -11.20
N GLU A 33 -13.31 5.23 -11.29
CA GLU A 33 -14.29 4.42 -10.58
C GLU A 33 -14.07 4.42 -9.06
N ALA A 34 -12.81 4.30 -8.61
CA ALA A 34 -12.44 4.37 -7.21
C ALA A 34 -12.84 5.72 -6.59
N GLU A 35 -12.54 6.82 -7.27
CA GLU A 35 -12.95 8.17 -6.85
C GLU A 35 -14.48 8.29 -6.77
N ARG A 36 -15.20 7.79 -7.78
CA ARG A 36 -16.68 7.75 -7.78
C ARG A 36 -17.26 6.94 -6.61
N LEU A 37 -16.55 5.91 -6.16
CA LEU A 37 -16.93 5.07 -5.01
C LEU A 37 -16.46 5.64 -3.67
N GLY A 38 -15.80 6.81 -3.65
CA GLY A 38 -15.30 7.45 -2.43
C GLY A 38 -13.99 6.86 -1.90
N VAL A 39 -13.27 6.08 -2.72
CA VAL A 39 -11.92 5.59 -2.38
C VAL A 39 -10.93 6.72 -2.68
N ASN A 40 -10.21 7.15 -1.64
CA ASN A 40 -9.18 8.18 -1.77
C ASN A 40 -7.82 7.50 -1.98
N ILE A 41 -7.21 7.76 -3.13
CA ILE A 41 -5.88 7.28 -3.46
C ILE A 41 -4.94 8.48 -3.36
N GLU A 42 -4.02 8.44 -2.39
CA GLU A 42 -3.04 9.50 -2.18
C GLU A 42 -1.65 9.01 -2.54
N GLU A 43 -1.09 9.49 -3.65
CA GLU A 43 0.35 9.40 -3.91
C GLU A 43 1.06 10.52 -3.15
N LYS A 44 1.51 10.22 -1.93
CA LYS A 44 2.39 11.07 -1.13
C LYS A 44 3.34 10.20 -0.33
N GLU A 45 4.58 10.64 -0.19
CA GLU A 45 5.48 10.12 0.83
C GLU A 45 4.88 10.47 2.20
N LEU A 46 4.29 9.48 2.86
CA LEU A 46 3.85 9.58 4.26
C LEU A 46 4.94 9.03 5.16
N ASP A 47 5.26 9.72 6.25
CA ASP A 47 6.05 9.09 7.30
C ASP A 47 5.23 8.00 8.02
N LEU A 48 5.90 7.21 8.87
CA LEU A 48 5.22 6.11 9.54
C LEU A 48 4.07 6.61 10.44
N GLU A 49 4.27 7.71 11.17
CA GLU A 49 3.25 8.21 12.09
C GLU A 49 2.05 8.79 11.34
N GLU A 50 2.30 9.51 10.25
CA GLU A 50 1.26 10.02 9.36
C GLU A 50 0.43 8.87 8.78
N LEU A 51 1.08 7.82 8.27
CA LEU A 51 0.40 6.63 7.77
C LEU A 51 -0.44 5.95 8.85
N LEU A 52 0.13 5.73 10.04
CA LEU A 52 -0.59 5.08 11.14
C LEU A 52 -1.77 5.92 11.63
N SER A 53 -1.67 7.25 11.58
CA SER A 53 -2.79 8.14 11.92
C SER A 53 -4.01 7.98 11.00
N LYS A 54 -3.84 7.35 9.82
CA LYS A 54 -4.93 7.05 8.88
C LYS A 54 -5.70 5.77 9.21
N VAL A 55 -5.25 4.99 10.20
CA VAL A 55 -6.04 3.89 10.74
C VAL A 55 -7.05 4.48 11.72
N THR A 56 -8.31 4.57 11.30
CA THR A 56 -9.40 5.15 12.11
C THR A 56 -10.64 4.26 12.09
N GLU A 57 -11.68 4.61 12.85
CA GLU A 57 -12.96 3.89 12.80
C GLU A 57 -13.63 3.99 11.41
N ASP A 58 -13.27 5.01 10.63
CA ASP A 58 -13.85 5.32 9.33
C ASP A 58 -12.85 5.19 8.18
N SER A 59 -11.65 4.66 8.42
CA SER A 59 -10.67 4.47 7.34
C SER A 59 -9.70 3.31 7.57
N VAL A 60 -9.41 2.59 6.49
CA VAL A 60 -8.45 1.48 6.45
C VAL A 60 -7.40 1.75 5.37
N PRO A 61 -6.14 2.01 5.76
CA PRO A 61 -5.01 2.05 4.84
C PRO A 61 -4.66 0.63 4.35
N ILE A 62 -4.37 0.50 3.06
CA ILE A 62 -3.85 -0.70 2.40
C ILE A 62 -2.50 -0.31 1.80
N VAL A 63 -1.45 -1.02 2.20
CA VAL A 63 -0.06 -0.62 1.90
C VAL A 63 0.64 -1.74 1.12
N LEU A 64 1.37 -1.37 0.07
CA LEU A 64 2.27 -2.28 -0.61
C LEU A 64 3.57 -2.44 0.19
N VAL A 65 3.99 -3.68 0.42
CA VAL A 65 5.27 -3.98 1.07
C VAL A 65 6.08 -5.00 0.26
N ASP A 66 7.40 -4.96 0.38
CA ASP A 66 8.22 -6.13 0.06
C ASP A 66 8.08 -7.17 1.18
N TRP A 67 7.30 -8.21 0.93
CA TRP A 67 7.05 -9.28 1.87
C TRP A 67 8.31 -10.01 2.31
N ASN A 68 9.29 -10.14 1.42
CA ASN A 68 10.54 -10.82 1.76
C ASN A 68 11.38 -10.01 2.74
N ALA A 69 11.23 -8.69 2.80
CA ALA A 69 11.84 -7.85 3.83
C ALA A 69 11.24 -8.10 5.23
N ILE A 70 10.03 -8.67 5.29
CA ILE A 70 9.34 -9.05 6.53
C ILE A 70 9.64 -10.51 6.90
N ASP A 71 9.55 -11.43 5.94
CA ASP A 71 9.64 -12.89 6.16
C ASP A 71 11.07 -13.46 5.99
N GLY A 72 12.03 -12.63 5.58
CA GLY A 72 13.43 -13.02 5.41
C GLY A 72 13.73 -13.81 4.13
N GLY A 73 12.85 -13.71 3.12
CA GLY A 73 13.05 -14.31 1.81
C GLY A 73 14.11 -13.59 0.95
N LYS A 74 14.25 -14.00 -0.30
CA LYS A 74 15.21 -13.41 -1.26
C LYS A 74 14.50 -12.77 -2.44
N GLY A 75 14.97 -11.59 -2.84
CA GLY A 75 14.40 -10.81 -3.93
C GLY A 75 13.11 -10.09 -3.51
N TYR A 76 12.58 -9.27 -4.40
CA TYR A 76 11.34 -8.52 -4.17
C TYR A 76 10.12 -9.43 -4.27
N GLN A 77 9.20 -9.32 -3.31
CA GLN A 77 7.87 -9.91 -3.38
C GLN A 77 6.82 -8.91 -2.88
N GLY A 78 6.16 -8.20 -3.79
CA GLY A 78 5.06 -7.30 -3.46
C GLY A 78 3.89 -8.04 -2.79
N HIS A 79 3.35 -7.45 -1.71
CA HIS A 79 2.16 -7.93 -1.01
C HIS A 79 1.38 -6.74 -0.44
N PHE A 80 0.08 -6.65 -0.72
CA PHE A 80 -0.77 -5.58 -0.19
C PHE A 80 -1.35 -5.97 1.17
N LEU A 81 -1.20 -5.10 2.17
CA LEU A 81 -1.61 -5.37 3.55
C LEU A 81 -2.55 -4.27 4.07
N PRO A 82 -3.80 -4.59 4.41
CA PRO A 82 -4.65 -3.70 5.20
C PRO A 82 -4.08 -3.53 6.60
N LEU A 83 -3.92 -2.28 7.04
CA LEU A 83 -3.55 -1.93 8.41
C LEU A 83 -4.81 -1.90 9.28
N VAL A 84 -4.82 -2.73 10.31
CA VAL A 84 -6.01 -2.92 11.17
C VAL A 84 -5.79 -2.41 12.60
N GLY A 85 -4.59 -1.92 12.90
CA GLY A 85 -4.24 -1.31 14.19
C GLY A 85 -2.74 -1.12 14.33
N TYR A 86 -2.31 -0.48 15.41
CA TYR A 86 -0.91 -0.34 15.78
C TYR A 86 -0.77 -0.10 17.28
N ASP A 87 0.42 -0.38 17.82
CA ASP A 87 0.82 0.00 19.16
C ASP A 87 2.25 0.60 19.12
N GLU A 88 2.87 0.78 20.29
CA GLU A 88 4.23 1.32 20.41
C GLU A 88 5.31 0.46 19.73
N MET A 89 5.07 -0.84 19.55
CA MET A 89 6.04 -1.79 19.04
C MET A 89 5.72 -2.29 17.63
N ASN A 90 4.43 -2.44 17.30
CA ASN A 90 3.95 -3.17 16.14
C ASN A 90 2.92 -2.39 15.33
N VAL A 91 2.92 -2.68 14.03
CA VAL A 91 1.79 -2.46 13.13
C VAL A 91 1.05 -3.79 13.00
N TYR A 92 -0.27 -3.77 13.15
CA TYR A 92 -1.13 -4.94 12.99
C TYR A 92 -1.75 -4.93 11.60
N VAL A 93 -1.59 -6.04 10.89
CA VAL A 93 -2.09 -6.19 9.52
C VAL A 93 -3.02 -7.38 9.37
N HIS A 94 -3.90 -7.31 8.39
CA HIS A 94 -4.61 -8.47 7.88
C HIS A 94 -3.77 -9.13 6.78
N ASP A 95 -3.07 -10.22 7.11
CA ASP A 95 -2.30 -11.01 6.15
C ASP A 95 -3.24 -12.01 5.45
N HIS A 96 -3.60 -11.73 4.20
CA HIS A 96 -4.56 -12.52 3.43
C HIS A 96 -3.91 -13.70 2.66
N GLY A 97 -2.70 -14.13 3.06
CA GLY A 97 -1.96 -15.19 2.39
C GLY A 97 -2.78 -16.47 2.17
N LEU A 98 -2.72 -17.03 0.95
CA LEU A 98 -3.58 -18.13 0.49
C LEU A 98 -3.48 -19.44 1.30
N LYS A 99 -2.42 -19.61 2.09
CA LYS A 99 -2.15 -20.84 2.85
C LYS A 99 -2.30 -20.68 4.36
N ASP A 100 -2.13 -19.47 4.88
CA ASP A 100 -2.14 -19.19 6.32
C ASP A 100 -2.58 -17.73 6.57
N PRO A 101 -3.87 -17.42 6.38
CA PRO A 101 -4.38 -16.07 6.58
C PRO A 101 -4.40 -15.72 8.07
N ARG A 102 -3.90 -14.53 8.42
CA ARG A 102 -3.80 -14.06 9.81
C ARG A 102 -4.45 -12.69 9.94
N PRO A 103 -5.56 -12.57 10.70
CA PRO A 103 -6.34 -11.33 10.74
C PRO A 103 -5.67 -10.17 11.49
N PHE A 104 -4.78 -10.48 12.43
CA PHE A 104 -4.08 -9.49 13.27
C PHE A 104 -2.60 -9.86 13.40
N LYS A 105 -1.90 -9.95 12.28
CA LYS A 105 -0.47 -10.28 12.28
C LYS A 105 0.33 -9.07 12.78
N PRO A 106 1.08 -9.18 13.88
CA PRO A 106 1.97 -8.11 14.31
C PRO A 106 3.23 -8.08 13.43
N ILE A 107 3.60 -6.90 12.98
CA ILE A 107 4.88 -6.63 12.31
C ILE A 107 5.59 -5.53 13.10
N PRO A 108 6.84 -5.73 13.56
CA PRO A 108 7.57 -4.67 14.24
C PRO A 108 7.65 -3.40 13.40
N ARG A 109 7.38 -2.24 14.00
CA ARG A 109 7.28 -0.93 13.30
C ARG A 109 8.46 -0.66 12.37
N GLY A 110 9.68 -0.87 12.84
CA GLY A 110 10.89 -0.65 12.05
C GLY A 110 11.09 -1.66 10.90
N ILE A 111 10.52 -2.87 11.00
CA ILE A 111 10.53 -3.83 9.89
C ILE A 111 9.48 -3.41 8.85
N PHE A 112 8.27 -3.06 9.31
CA PHE A 112 7.19 -2.60 8.44
C PHE A 112 7.60 -1.35 7.65
N ASP A 113 8.15 -0.32 8.30
CA ASP A 113 8.52 0.93 7.64
C ASP A 113 9.61 0.73 6.57
N ARG A 114 10.58 -0.17 6.83
CA ARG A 114 11.59 -0.53 5.82
C ARG A 114 10.97 -1.30 4.65
N ALA A 115 10.05 -2.22 4.92
CA ALA A 115 9.43 -3.06 3.90
C ALA A 115 8.54 -2.27 2.94
N ARG A 116 7.79 -1.28 3.42
CA ARG A 116 6.95 -0.39 2.59
C ARG A 116 7.74 0.66 1.80
N LYS A 117 9.01 0.87 2.14
CA LYS A 117 9.94 1.81 1.48
C LYS A 117 10.95 1.10 0.59
N ALA A 118 10.80 -0.21 0.41
CA ALA A 118 11.70 -1.01 -0.41
C ALA A 118 11.53 -0.65 -1.90
N GLU A 119 12.60 -0.80 -2.67
CA GLU A 119 12.57 -0.62 -4.12
C GLU A 119 11.47 -1.48 -4.76
N GLY A 120 10.67 -0.89 -5.65
CA GLY A 120 9.55 -1.56 -6.30
C GLY A 120 8.22 -1.51 -5.54
N THR A 121 8.17 -0.86 -4.36
CA THR A 121 6.89 -0.57 -3.67
C THR A 121 6.34 0.80 -3.99
N ASP A 122 7.18 1.73 -4.47
CA ASP A 122 6.85 3.14 -4.72
C ASP A 122 6.19 3.88 -3.54
N GLU A 123 6.26 3.30 -2.33
CA GLU A 123 5.49 3.72 -1.16
C GLU A 123 3.96 3.77 -1.41
N ASP A 124 3.45 2.88 -2.29
CA ASP A 124 2.04 2.82 -2.67
C ASP A 124 1.10 2.57 -1.48
N ILE A 125 0.15 3.49 -1.30
CA ILE A 125 -0.85 3.46 -0.23
C ILE A 125 -2.22 3.79 -0.82
N VAL A 126 -3.22 2.96 -0.48
CA VAL A 126 -4.64 3.23 -0.75
C VAL A 126 -5.36 3.40 0.57
N ILE A 127 -6.15 4.46 0.75
CA ILE A 127 -6.94 4.66 1.97
C ILE A 127 -8.41 4.53 1.62
N VAL A 128 -9.02 3.45 2.10
CA VAL A 128 -10.46 3.23 1.93
C VAL A 128 -11.18 3.90 3.08
N HIS A 129 -12.04 4.86 2.77
CA HIS A 129 -12.88 5.55 3.75
C HIS A 129 -14.28 4.94 3.80
N ARG A 130 -14.88 4.94 4.98
CA ARG A 130 -16.32 4.72 5.13
C ARG A 130 -17.03 5.89 4.43
N PRO A 131 -18.10 5.63 3.65
CA PRO A 131 -18.91 6.71 3.10
C PRO A 131 -19.42 7.62 4.22
N ASP A 132 -19.38 8.94 4.00
CA ASP A 132 -19.95 9.91 4.93
C ASP A 132 -21.39 9.51 5.27
N SER A 133 -21.62 9.22 6.54
CA SER A 133 -22.96 9.03 7.07
C SER A 133 -23.54 10.43 7.24
N GLY A 134 -24.25 10.91 6.22
CA GLY A 134 -24.90 12.23 6.23
C GLY A 134 -25.79 12.46 7.44
#